data_AF-A0A9P4Y9W7-F1
#
_entry.id   AF-A0A9P4Y9W7-F1
#
_cell.length_a   1.000
_cell.length_b   1.000
_cell.length_c   1.000
_cell.angle_alpha   90.00
_cell.angle_beta   90.00
_cell.angle_gamma   90.00
#
_symmetry.space_group_name_H-M   'P 1'
#
loop_
_entity.id
_entity.type
_entity.pdbx_description
1 polymer ?
#
loop_
_entity_poly.entity_id
_entity_poly.type
_entity_poly.pdbx_seq_one_letter_code
_entity_poly.pdbx_strand_id
1 'polypeptide(L)'
;FPLFPNLPVELRIQIWQNALPDNIGPALYMYKRGCWRHRLLTESEYGYTPTGDENDNWVLEFCYALLGDSQLNITLLFVNSEARDVALAWAAKQAPDTRIVEKDSLMMLVRPFKPESDAIYVTVDDWDTFLGEESELPYDLGWDRIDRIYGSHCAVTRLAVPEALFRQKEDHWRCLTDLFISWSCVETLYIVADPQPEMLASTGDESVLLRCEIDEVQGPGLLWKS
;
A
#
# COMPACT_ATOMS: atom_id res chain seq x y z
N PHE A 1 36.07 -0.74 -10.19
CA PHE A 1 36.72 -0.13 -9.02
C PHE A 1 37.84 -1.03 -8.49
N PRO A 2 39.05 -1.04 -9.09
CA PRO A 2 40.12 -1.96 -8.71
C PRO A 2 40.79 -1.61 -7.37
N LEU A 3 40.66 -0.37 -6.89
CA LEU A 3 41.31 0.10 -5.66
C LEU A 3 40.45 -0.07 -4.40
N PHE A 4 39.14 -0.32 -4.55
CA PHE A 4 38.22 -0.42 -3.42
C PHE A 4 38.61 -1.53 -2.42
N PRO A 5 39.02 -2.74 -2.85
CA PRO A 5 39.46 -3.78 -1.91
C PRO A 5 40.74 -3.45 -1.13
N ASN A 6 41.52 -2.46 -1.57
CA ASN A 6 42.76 -2.05 -0.89
C ASN A 6 42.51 -1.08 0.28
N LEU A 7 41.27 -0.63 0.46
CA LEU A 7 40.89 0.19 1.59
C LEU A 7 40.82 -0.65 2.87
N PRO A 8 41.22 -0.08 4.03
CA PRO A 8 40.91 -0.65 5.35
C PRO A 8 39.44 -1.04 5.46
N VAL A 9 39.16 -2.13 6.18
CA VAL A 9 37.80 -2.70 6.31
C VAL A 9 36.82 -1.68 6.88
N GLU A 10 37.27 -0.85 7.82
CA GLU A 10 36.47 0.20 8.45
C GLU A 10 35.98 1.23 7.43
N LEU A 11 36.86 1.64 6.50
CA LEU A 11 36.49 2.59 5.44
C LEU A 11 35.56 1.95 4.41
N ARG A 12 35.75 0.67 4.07
CA ARG A 12 34.85 -0.04 3.15
C ARG A 12 33.45 -0.17 3.74
N ILE A 13 33.34 -0.56 5.01
CA ILE A 13 32.07 -0.62 5.74
C ILE A 13 31.41 0.76 5.78
N GLN A 14 32.17 1.81 6.11
CA GLN A 14 31.62 3.18 6.16
C GLN A 14 31.10 3.64 4.80
N ILE A 15 31.79 3.32 3.70
CA ILE A 15 31.32 3.62 2.34
C ILE A 15 30.01 2.89 2.05
N TRP A 16 29.90 1.60 2.42
CA TRP A 16 28.63 0.87 2.25
C TRP A 16 27.50 1.43 3.09
N GLN A 17 27.77 1.82 4.34
CA GLN A 17 26.78 2.45 5.20
C GLN A 17 26.29 3.79 4.61
N ASN A 18 27.21 4.60 4.09
CA ASN A 18 26.87 5.90 3.48
C ASN A 18 26.20 5.76 2.10
N ALA A 19 26.26 4.59 1.46
CA ALA A 19 25.60 4.32 0.19
C ALA A 19 24.16 3.80 0.37
N LEU A 20 23.73 3.54 1.61
CA LEU A 20 22.37 3.15 1.92
C LEU A 20 21.47 4.38 2.10
N PRO A 21 20.15 4.25 1.87
CA PRO A 21 19.21 5.32 2.18
C PRO A 21 19.23 5.67 3.67
N ASP A 22 19.02 6.95 4.00
CA ASP A 22 18.92 7.41 5.39
C ASP A 22 17.66 6.88 6.09
N ASN A 23 16.56 6.79 5.35
CA ASN A 23 15.28 6.24 5.80
C ASN A 23 14.56 5.51 4.66
N ILE A 24 13.46 4.85 5.00
CA ILE A 24 12.53 4.23 4.05
C ILE A 24 11.25 5.04 4.12
N GLY A 25 10.96 5.81 3.05
CA GLY A 25 9.81 6.70 3.00
C GLY A 25 8.45 5.98 2.94
N PRO A 26 7.35 6.73 2.94
CA PRO A 26 6.05 6.23 2.49
C PRO A 26 6.13 5.67 1.07
N ALA A 27 5.44 4.55 0.81
CA ALA A 27 5.35 3.97 -0.53
C ALA A 27 3.92 3.95 -1.07
N LEU A 28 3.82 3.91 -2.41
CA LEU A 28 2.59 3.64 -3.12
C LEU A 28 2.43 2.13 -3.35
N TYR A 29 1.25 1.61 -3.03
CA TYR A 29 0.85 0.23 -3.31
C TYR A 29 -0.29 0.24 -4.30
N MET A 30 -0.20 -0.59 -5.33
CA MET A 30 -1.28 -0.69 -6.30
C MET A 30 -2.53 -1.23 -5.64
N TYR A 31 -3.65 -0.58 -5.95
CA TYR A 31 -4.94 -1.18 -5.70
C TYR A 31 -5.02 -2.53 -6.39
N LYS A 32 -5.61 -3.48 -5.67
CA LYS A 32 -5.87 -4.82 -6.14
C LYS A 32 -7.25 -5.20 -5.64
N ARG A 33 -8.15 -5.55 -6.57
CA ARG A 33 -9.45 -6.12 -6.23
C ARG A 33 -9.28 -7.42 -5.43
N GLY A 34 -10.19 -7.69 -4.51
CA GLY A 34 -10.21 -8.83 -3.61
C GLY A 34 -9.63 -8.54 -2.22
N CYS A 35 -9.42 -7.27 -1.89
CA CYS A 35 -8.93 -6.85 -0.57
C CYS A 35 -10.06 -6.73 0.47
N TRP A 36 -11.30 -6.56 0.05
CA TRP A 36 -12.45 -6.59 0.94
C TRP A 36 -12.79 -8.02 1.38
N ARG A 37 -12.94 -8.21 2.69
CA ARG A 37 -13.37 -9.47 3.31
C ARG A 37 -14.52 -9.20 4.26
N HIS A 38 -15.38 -10.19 4.43
CA HIS A 38 -16.32 -10.15 5.55
C HIS A 38 -15.70 -10.82 6.78
N ARG A 39 -16.11 -10.35 7.95
CA ARG A 39 -15.95 -11.10 9.20
C ARG A 39 -17.06 -10.74 10.18
N LEU A 40 -17.09 -11.47 11.29
CA LEU A 40 -17.92 -11.13 12.43
C LEU A 40 -17.17 -10.19 13.38
N LEU A 41 -17.90 -9.24 13.95
CA LEU A 41 -17.47 -8.47 15.11
C LEU A 41 -17.37 -9.40 16.32
N THR A 42 -16.34 -9.15 17.10
CA THR A 42 -16.13 -9.77 18.40
C THR A 42 -16.82 -8.99 19.51
N GLU A 43 -17.10 -9.62 20.65
CA GLU A 43 -17.76 -8.98 21.80
C GLU A 43 -17.06 -7.71 22.31
N SER A 44 -15.76 -7.58 22.05
CA SER A 44 -14.95 -6.42 22.43
C SER A 44 -15.01 -5.25 21.45
N GLU A 45 -15.57 -5.44 20.25
CA GLU A 45 -15.56 -4.43 19.20
C GLU A 45 -16.76 -3.50 19.28
N TYR A 46 -16.53 -2.22 18.95
CA TYR A 46 -17.59 -1.23 18.88
C TYR A 46 -18.62 -1.60 17.81
N GLY A 47 -19.90 -1.52 18.16
CA GLY A 47 -21.00 -1.94 17.28
C GLY A 47 -21.40 -3.41 17.42
N TYR A 48 -20.69 -4.20 18.23
CA TYR A 48 -21.11 -5.56 18.54
C TYR A 48 -22.46 -5.57 19.28
N THR A 49 -23.38 -6.40 18.78
CA THR A 49 -24.71 -6.59 19.34
C THR A 49 -24.82 -7.98 19.95
N PRO A 50 -24.83 -8.12 21.30
CA PRO A 50 -24.89 -9.42 21.98
C PRO A 50 -26.26 -10.11 21.88
N THR A 51 -27.31 -9.35 21.58
CA THR A 51 -28.71 -9.84 21.52
C THR A 51 -29.27 -9.88 20.10
N GLY A 52 -28.45 -9.57 19.10
CA GLY A 52 -28.83 -9.57 17.68
C GLY A 52 -28.79 -10.98 17.09
N ASP A 53 -29.30 -11.11 15.87
CA ASP A 53 -28.93 -12.26 15.04
C ASP A 53 -27.40 -12.21 14.83
N GLU A 54 -26.71 -13.36 14.70
CA GLU A 54 -25.29 -13.37 14.30
C GLU A 54 -25.07 -12.53 13.02
N ASN A 55 -26.12 -12.40 12.21
CA ASN A 55 -26.23 -11.52 11.04
C ASN A 55 -26.08 -10.01 11.31
N ASP A 56 -26.30 -9.53 12.54
CA ASP A 56 -26.17 -8.10 12.90
C ASP A 56 -24.72 -7.70 13.22
N ASN A 57 -23.82 -8.69 13.34
CA ASN A 57 -22.42 -8.48 13.69
C ASN A 57 -21.49 -8.62 12.48
N TRP A 58 -22.01 -8.64 11.25
CA TRP A 58 -21.16 -8.72 10.05
C TRP A 58 -20.59 -7.35 9.70
N VAL A 59 -19.30 -7.35 9.41
CA VAL A 59 -18.56 -6.16 8.96
C VAL A 59 -17.77 -6.51 7.72
N LEU A 60 -17.69 -5.56 6.80
CA LEU A 60 -16.73 -5.58 5.71
C LEU A 60 -15.42 -4.96 6.19
N GLU A 61 -14.31 -5.66 5.99
CA GLU A 61 -12.98 -5.20 6.37
C GLU A 61 -12.08 -5.15 5.14
N PHE A 62 -11.45 -3.99 4.92
CA PHE A 62 -10.39 -3.86 3.93
C PHE A 62 -9.09 -4.47 4.47
N CYS A 63 -8.78 -5.68 4.04
CA CYS A 63 -7.58 -6.41 4.43
C CYS A 63 -6.37 -5.94 3.60
N TYR A 64 -5.74 -4.83 4.00
CA TYR A 64 -4.56 -4.27 3.32
C TYR A 64 -3.37 -5.25 3.21
N ALA A 65 -3.30 -6.29 4.04
CA ALA A 65 -2.34 -7.38 3.91
C ALA A 65 -2.44 -8.15 2.57
N LEU A 66 -3.59 -8.05 1.88
CA LEU A 66 -3.84 -8.69 0.58
C LEU A 66 -3.34 -7.86 -0.62
N LEU A 67 -2.91 -6.60 -0.40
CA LEU A 67 -2.29 -5.75 -1.41
C LEU A 67 -0.94 -6.32 -1.89
N GLY A 68 -0.32 -7.19 -1.10
CA GLY A 68 1.01 -7.72 -1.34
C GLY A 68 2.11 -6.85 -0.72
N ASP A 69 3.37 -7.19 -1.04
CA ASP A 69 4.53 -6.49 -0.54
C ASP A 69 5.20 -5.64 -1.64
N SER A 70 5.81 -4.52 -1.24
CA SER A 70 6.61 -3.67 -2.13
C SER A 70 8.09 -4.07 -2.09
N GLN A 71 8.78 -4.02 -3.25
CA GLN A 71 10.21 -4.29 -3.32
C GLN A 71 11.03 -3.12 -2.78
N LEU A 72 11.87 -3.34 -1.77
CA LEU A 72 12.94 -2.41 -1.42
C LEU A 72 14.12 -2.63 -2.36
N ASN A 73 14.34 -1.69 -3.28
CA ASN A 73 15.42 -1.79 -4.25
C ASN A 73 16.74 -1.31 -3.64
N ILE A 74 17.44 -2.21 -2.94
CA ILE A 74 18.74 -1.93 -2.31
C ILE A 74 19.85 -2.53 -3.17
N THR A 75 20.46 -1.70 -4.02
CA THR A 75 21.53 -2.11 -4.96
C THR A 75 22.67 -2.87 -4.29
N LEU A 76 23.01 -2.52 -3.04
CA LEU A 76 24.11 -3.14 -2.30
C LEU A 76 23.94 -4.65 -2.05
N LEU A 77 22.72 -5.19 -2.12
CA LEU A 77 22.46 -6.64 -2.03
C LEU A 77 23.18 -7.45 -3.12
N PHE A 78 23.46 -6.81 -4.26
CA PHE A 78 23.96 -7.47 -5.47
C PHE A 78 25.42 -7.14 -5.80
N VAL A 79 26.08 -6.26 -5.02
CA VAL A 79 27.44 -5.81 -5.32
C VAL A 79 28.50 -6.84 -4.93
N ASN A 80 28.56 -7.24 -3.66
CA ASN A 80 29.43 -8.29 -3.13
C ASN A 80 28.92 -8.75 -1.74
N SER A 81 29.56 -9.73 -1.11
CA SER A 81 29.14 -10.26 0.19
C SER A 81 29.19 -9.22 1.32
N GLU A 82 30.21 -8.36 1.36
CA GLU A 82 30.35 -7.34 2.40
C GLU A 82 29.27 -6.25 2.29
N ALA A 83 29.02 -5.76 1.09
CA ALA A 83 27.95 -4.79 0.83
C ALA A 83 26.58 -5.37 1.18
N ARG A 84 26.36 -6.66 0.88
CA ARG A 84 25.13 -7.37 1.22
C ARG A 84 24.94 -7.47 2.73
N ASP A 85 25.96 -7.87 3.49
CA ASP A 85 25.86 -7.98 4.94
C ASP A 85 25.52 -6.63 5.59
N VAL A 86 26.13 -5.54 5.10
CA VAL A 86 25.82 -4.18 5.54
C VAL A 86 24.38 -3.78 5.20
N ALA A 87 23.91 -4.09 3.98
CA ALA A 87 22.54 -3.81 3.54
C ALA A 87 21.49 -4.56 4.36
N LEU A 88 21.73 -5.85 4.66
CA LEU A 88 20.82 -6.66 5.47
C LEU A 88 20.76 -6.18 6.93
N ALA A 89 21.92 -5.83 7.51
CA ALA A 89 21.97 -5.26 8.85
C ALA A 89 21.24 -3.90 8.93
N TRP A 90 21.35 -3.07 7.89
CA TRP A 90 20.60 -1.82 7.78
C TRP A 90 19.10 -2.07 7.66
N ALA A 91 18.66 -3.01 6.81
CA ALA A 91 17.25 -3.32 6.61
C ALA A 91 16.59 -3.82 7.90
N ALA A 92 17.26 -4.69 8.63
CA ALA A 92 16.80 -5.18 9.93
C ALA A 92 16.62 -4.05 10.97
N LYS A 93 17.40 -2.97 10.86
CA LYS A 93 17.31 -1.81 11.76
C LYS A 93 16.24 -0.81 11.33
N GLN A 94 16.14 -0.51 10.03
CA GLN A 94 15.31 0.58 9.50
C GLN A 94 13.89 0.13 9.11
N ALA A 95 13.71 -1.14 8.74
CA ALA A 95 12.41 -1.69 8.42
C ALA A 95 12.29 -3.13 8.96
N PRO A 96 11.99 -3.28 10.26
CA PRO A 96 11.94 -4.58 10.93
C PRO A 96 10.89 -5.53 10.34
N ASP A 97 9.87 -4.99 9.68
CA ASP A 97 8.81 -5.78 9.02
C ASP A 97 9.22 -6.29 7.64
N THR A 98 10.44 -5.98 7.19
CA THR A 98 10.94 -6.47 5.89
C THR A 98 11.19 -7.95 5.91
N ARG A 99 10.87 -8.60 4.79
CA ARG A 99 11.08 -10.02 4.56
C ARG A 99 12.04 -10.19 3.40
N ILE A 100 12.85 -11.24 3.49
CA ILE A 100 13.70 -11.66 2.39
C ILE A 100 12.89 -12.67 1.58
N VAL A 101 12.71 -12.39 0.29
CA VAL A 101 12.08 -13.30 -0.67
C VAL A 101 13.11 -13.64 -1.73
N GLU A 102 13.20 -14.92 -2.08
CA GLU A 102 14.00 -15.38 -3.20
C GLU A 102 13.08 -15.64 -4.39
N LYS A 103 13.29 -14.94 -5.49
CA LYS A 103 12.56 -15.12 -6.75
C LYS A 103 13.56 -15.20 -7.89
N ASP A 104 13.44 -16.22 -8.74
CA ASP A 104 14.34 -16.41 -9.89
C ASP A 104 15.84 -16.39 -9.52
N SER A 105 16.19 -16.95 -8.35
CA SER A 105 17.55 -16.92 -7.76
C SER A 105 18.08 -15.52 -7.43
N LEU A 106 17.22 -14.51 -7.40
CA LEU A 106 17.51 -13.17 -6.91
C LEU A 106 16.89 -12.98 -5.53
N MET A 107 17.74 -12.54 -4.60
CA MET A 107 17.33 -12.15 -3.26
C MET A 107 16.72 -10.75 -3.30
N MET A 108 15.49 -10.61 -2.82
CA MET A 108 14.78 -9.33 -2.74
C MET A 108 14.40 -9.05 -1.30
N LEU A 109 14.52 -7.79 -0.91
CA LEU A 109 13.89 -7.29 0.30
C LEU A 109 12.50 -6.78 -0.07
N VAL A 110 11.49 -7.26 0.64
CA VAL A 110 10.11 -6.81 0.47
C VAL A 110 9.57 -6.25 1.78
N ARG A 111 8.70 -5.26 1.70
CA ARG A 111 8.07 -4.62 2.87
C ARG A 111 6.56 -4.70 2.72
N PRO A 112 5.82 -5.08 3.78
CA PRO A 112 4.37 -5.01 3.78
C PRO A 112 3.87 -3.57 3.78
N PHE A 113 2.62 -3.38 3.38
CA PHE A 113 1.88 -2.12 3.50
C PHE A 113 1.80 -1.65 4.96
N LYS A 114 2.02 -0.36 5.21
CA LYS A 114 1.89 0.31 6.51
C LYS A 114 0.78 1.36 6.45
N PRO A 115 -0.40 1.10 7.03
CA PRO A 115 -1.55 1.99 6.94
C PRO A 115 -1.32 3.42 7.46
N GLU A 116 -0.35 3.61 8.36
CA GLU A 116 -0.07 4.89 8.99
C GLU A 116 0.66 5.87 8.05
N SER A 117 1.37 5.36 7.05
CA SER A 117 2.27 6.16 6.21
C SER A 117 2.11 5.90 4.71
N ASP A 118 1.89 4.67 4.29
CA ASP A 118 1.78 4.31 2.87
C ASP A 118 0.42 4.72 2.29
N ALA A 119 0.34 4.79 0.97
CA ALA A 119 -0.89 5.10 0.26
C ALA A 119 -1.23 4.04 -0.79
N ILE A 120 -2.53 3.80 -0.99
CA ILE A 120 -3.00 2.97 -2.10
C ILE A 120 -3.11 3.83 -3.35
N TYR A 121 -2.45 3.43 -4.43
CA TYR A 121 -2.61 4.02 -5.74
C TYR A 121 -3.70 3.32 -6.53
N VAL A 122 -4.71 4.06 -6.96
CA VAL A 122 -5.80 3.57 -7.80
C VAL A 122 -5.62 4.17 -9.20
N THR A 123 -5.55 3.31 -10.22
CA THR A 123 -5.40 3.74 -11.62
C THR A 123 -6.72 4.36 -12.13
N VAL A 124 -6.68 5.03 -13.28
CA VAL A 124 -7.93 5.51 -13.93
C VAL A 124 -8.83 4.33 -14.31
N ASP A 125 -8.25 3.23 -14.79
CA ASP A 125 -8.98 2.07 -15.28
C ASP A 125 -9.61 1.27 -14.12
N ASP A 126 -8.95 1.24 -12.97
CA ASP A 126 -9.44 0.54 -11.78
C ASP A 126 -10.40 1.39 -10.94
N TRP A 127 -10.59 2.67 -11.25
CA TRP A 127 -11.33 3.61 -10.40
C TRP A 127 -12.77 3.17 -10.13
N ASP A 128 -13.52 2.83 -11.19
CA ASP A 128 -14.91 2.37 -11.05
C ASP A 128 -14.99 1.05 -10.27
N THR A 129 -13.99 0.17 -10.48
CA THR A 129 -13.89 -1.10 -9.77
C THR A 129 -13.58 -0.91 -8.29
N PHE A 130 -12.70 0.03 -7.95
CA PHE A 130 -12.33 0.38 -6.59
C PHE A 130 -13.53 0.93 -5.81
N LEU A 131 -14.31 1.83 -6.42
CA LEU A 131 -15.51 2.40 -5.79
C LEU A 131 -16.61 1.36 -5.59
N GLY A 132 -16.76 0.43 -6.53
CA GLY A 132 -17.81 -0.59 -6.51
C GLY A 132 -17.55 -1.75 -5.56
N GLU A 133 -16.28 -2.14 -5.35
CA GLU A 133 -15.93 -3.43 -4.71
C GLU A 133 -16.60 -3.63 -3.34
N GLU A 134 -16.58 -2.60 -2.48
CA GLU A 134 -17.18 -2.64 -1.15
C GLU A 134 -18.69 -2.95 -1.23
N SER A 135 -19.39 -2.33 -2.17
CA SER A 135 -20.85 -2.48 -2.33
C SER A 135 -21.24 -3.75 -3.10
N GLU A 136 -20.37 -4.21 -4.00
CA GLU A 136 -20.57 -5.43 -4.79
C GLU A 136 -20.46 -6.71 -3.93
N LEU A 137 -19.56 -6.72 -2.94
CA LEU A 137 -19.32 -7.91 -2.13
C LEU A 137 -20.58 -8.38 -1.35
N PRO A 138 -21.34 -7.52 -0.65
CA PRO A 138 -22.64 -7.88 -0.07
C PRO A 138 -23.65 -8.42 -1.07
N TYR A 139 -23.70 -7.84 -2.27
CA TYR A 139 -24.59 -8.30 -3.34
C TYR A 139 -24.23 -9.71 -3.81
N ASP A 140 -22.94 -9.97 -4.04
CA ASP A 140 -22.44 -11.30 -4.42
C ASP A 140 -22.67 -12.36 -3.34
N LEU A 141 -22.62 -11.95 -2.06
CA LEU A 141 -22.95 -12.79 -0.91
C LEU A 141 -24.47 -12.96 -0.69
N GLY A 142 -25.31 -12.27 -1.48
CA GLY A 142 -26.76 -12.29 -1.37
C GLY A 142 -27.30 -11.60 -0.12
N TRP A 143 -26.51 -10.72 0.49
CA TRP A 143 -26.89 -9.97 1.70
C TRP A 143 -27.86 -8.84 1.40
N ASP A 144 -27.87 -8.33 0.17
CA ASP A 144 -28.83 -7.33 -0.33
C ASP A 144 -30.29 -7.79 -0.27
N ARG A 145 -30.52 -9.12 -0.21
CA ARG A 145 -31.86 -9.73 -0.16
C ARG A 145 -32.47 -9.81 1.23
N ILE A 146 -31.68 -9.46 2.23
CA ILE A 146 -32.04 -9.50 3.64
C ILE A 146 -31.74 -8.07 4.09
N ASP A 147 -32.72 -7.27 4.53
CA ASP A 147 -32.50 -5.86 4.94
C ASP A 147 -31.45 -5.76 6.06
N ARG A 148 -30.17 -5.87 5.71
CA ARG A 148 -29.02 -6.03 6.60
C ARG A 148 -28.26 -4.72 6.63
N ILE A 149 -27.99 -4.26 7.84
CA ILE A 149 -27.08 -3.14 8.07
C ILE A 149 -25.72 -3.76 8.36
N TYR A 150 -24.76 -3.55 7.47
CA TYR A 150 -23.36 -3.92 7.70
C TYR A 150 -22.54 -2.65 7.87
N GLY A 151 -21.53 -2.73 8.74
CA GLY A 151 -20.49 -1.72 8.81
C GLY A 151 -19.38 -2.01 7.81
N SER A 152 -18.62 -0.98 7.46
CA SER A 152 -17.37 -1.11 6.72
C SER A 152 -16.23 -0.53 7.53
N HIS A 153 -15.12 -1.25 7.58
CA HIS A 153 -13.92 -0.87 8.31
C HIS A 153 -12.72 -0.88 7.36
N CYS A 154 -12.04 0.25 7.26
CA CYS A 154 -10.82 0.39 6.47
C CYS A 154 -9.80 1.16 7.28
N ALA A 155 -8.60 0.61 7.43
CA ALA A 155 -7.49 1.25 8.15
C ALA A 155 -6.65 2.15 7.22
N VAL A 156 -6.94 2.17 5.92
CA VAL A 156 -6.18 2.92 4.93
C VAL A 156 -6.62 4.37 4.99
N THR A 157 -5.69 5.24 5.39
CA THR A 157 -5.96 6.68 5.54
C THR A 157 -5.49 7.52 4.35
N ARG A 158 -4.77 6.91 3.40
CA ARG A 158 -4.13 7.62 2.30
C ARG A 158 -4.39 6.94 0.97
N LEU A 159 -4.90 7.72 0.02
CA LEU A 159 -5.12 7.30 -1.36
C LEU A 159 -4.27 8.16 -2.29
N ALA A 160 -3.87 7.58 -3.41
CA ALA A 160 -3.21 8.27 -4.49
C ALA A 160 -3.95 7.96 -5.80
N VAL A 161 -4.20 8.99 -6.60
CA VAL A 161 -4.89 8.84 -7.89
C VAL A 161 -4.16 9.66 -8.95
N PRO A 162 -4.16 9.24 -10.22
CA PRO A 162 -3.61 10.04 -11.30
C PRO A 162 -4.43 11.31 -11.53
N GLU A 163 -3.76 12.42 -11.88
CA GLU A 163 -4.43 13.68 -12.23
C GLU A 163 -5.40 13.51 -13.41
N ALA A 164 -5.10 12.56 -14.31
CA ALA A 164 -5.95 12.20 -15.44
C ALA A 164 -7.38 11.80 -15.02
N LEU A 165 -7.57 11.30 -13.79
CA LEU A 165 -8.89 10.96 -13.24
C LEU A 165 -9.85 12.16 -13.28
N PHE A 166 -9.32 13.36 -13.03
CA PHE A 166 -10.09 14.62 -13.01
C PHE A 166 -10.32 15.22 -14.41
N ARG A 167 -9.62 14.72 -15.43
CA ARG A 167 -9.70 15.24 -16.80
C ARG A 167 -10.64 14.44 -17.71
N GLN A 168 -10.88 13.16 -17.38
CA GLN A 168 -11.48 12.23 -18.34
C GLN A 168 -13.01 12.11 -18.28
N LYS A 169 -13.69 12.45 -17.17
CA LYS A 169 -15.17 12.48 -17.09
C LYS A 169 -15.68 13.47 -16.04
N GLU A 170 -16.75 14.19 -16.35
CA GLU A 170 -17.41 15.13 -15.43
C GLU A 170 -18.02 14.46 -14.18
N ASP A 171 -18.16 13.13 -14.13
CA ASP A 171 -18.78 12.43 -12.99
C ASP A 171 -17.79 11.80 -12.00
N HIS A 172 -16.51 11.59 -12.37
CA HIS A 172 -15.55 10.93 -11.48
C HIS A 172 -15.24 11.72 -10.21
N TRP A 173 -15.29 13.06 -10.25
CA TRP A 173 -15.10 13.88 -9.05
C TRP A 173 -16.29 13.83 -8.08
N ARG A 174 -17.50 13.52 -8.57
CA ARG A 174 -18.68 13.33 -7.71
C ARG A 174 -18.51 12.09 -6.85
N CYS A 175 -17.99 11.02 -7.44
CA CYS A 175 -17.72 9.77 -6.74
C CYS A 175 -16.66 9.91 -5.62
N LEU A 176 -15.80 10.94 -5.65
CA LEU A 176 -14.90 11.23 -4.53
C LEU A 176 -15.66 11.66 -3.29
N THR A 177 -16.77 12.38 -3.45
CA THR A 177 -17.60 12.79 -2.31
C THR A 177 -18.23 11.55 -1.66
N ASP A 178 -18.76 10.64 -2.47
CA ASP A 178 -19.33 9.38 -1.99
C ASP A 178 -18.26 8.51 -1.33
N LEU A 179 -17.06 8.46 -1.90
CA LEU A 179 -15.91 7.77 -1.32
C LEU A 179 -15.54 8.33 0.06
N PHE A 180 -15.49 9.64 0.26
CA PHE A 180 -15.17 10.20 1.59
C PHE A 180 -16.28 9.96 2.62
N ILE A 181 -17.52 9.73 2.16
CA ILE A 181 -18.64 9.35 3.03
C ILE A 181 -18.55 7.87 3.39
N SER A 182 -18.33 6.98 2.42
CA SER A 182 -18.23 5.53 2.67
C SER A 182 -16.93 5.17 3.39
N TRP A 183 -15.82 5.78 3.01
CA TRP A 183 -14.49 5.57 3.58
C TRP A 183 -14.07 6.78 4.40
N SER A 184 -14.82 7.03 5.47
CA SER A 184 -14.51 8.10 6.44
C SER A 184 -13.10 8.02 7.05
N CYS A 185 -12.38 6.91 6.88
CA CYS A 185 -10.99 6.75 7.29
C CYS A 185 -9.98 7.45 6.36
N VAL A 186 -10.34 7.82 5.12
CA VAL A 186 -9.40 8.44 4.17
C VAL A 186 -9.19 9.90 4.55
N GLU A 187 -7.99 10.21 5.03
CA GLU A 187 -7.58 11.53 5.49
C GLU A 187 -6.78 12.31 4.44
N THR A 188 -6.08 11.61 3.53
CA THR A 188 -5.20 12.23 2.54
C THR A 188 -5.42 11.66 1.15
N LEU A 189 -5.59 12.55 0.16
CA LEU A 189 -5.62 12.22 -1.26
C LEU A 189 -4.41 12.84 -1.96
N TYR A 190 -3.52 12.01 -2.49
CA TYR A 190 -2.41 12.42 -3.35
C TYR A 190 -2.86 12.44 -4.81
N ILE A 191 -2.49 13.51 -5.53
CA ILE A 191 -2.72 13.62 -6.97
C ILE A 191 -1.39 13.43 -7.68
N VAL A 192 -1.27 12.39 -8.50
CA VAL A 192 -0.06 12.06 -9.24
C VAL A 192 -0.14 12.71 -10.63
N ALA A 193 0.68 13.74 -10.86
CA ALA A 193 0.59 14.64 -12.01
C ALA A 193 1.04 14.04 -13.36
N ASP A 194 1.70 12.88 -13.38
CA ASP A 194 2.22 12.24 -14.60
C ASP A 194 2.05 10.70 -14.56
N PRO A 195 1.85 10.03 -15.71
CA PRO A 195 1.87 8.57 -15.77
C PRO A 195 3.28 8.07 -15.43
N GLN A 196 3.44 7.47 -14.25
CA GLN A 196 4.69 6.84 -13.82
C GLN A 196 4.86 5.51 -14.60
N PRO A 197 5.82 5.39 -15.55
CA PRO A 197 5.97 4.20 -16.38
C PRO A 197 6.28 2.94 -15.58
N GLU A 198 6.92 3.11 -14.42
CA GLU A 198 7.36 2.05 -13.50
C GLU A 198 6.20 1.39 -12.74
N MET A 199 5.08 2.11 -12.61
CA MET A 199 3.85 1.65 -11.98
C MET A 199 3.08 0.65 -12.87
N LEU A 200 3.18 0.79 -14.19
CA LEU A 200 2.40 0.00 -15.17
C LEU A 200 3.03 -1.37 -15.52
N ALA A 201 4.19 -1.70 -14.95
CA ALA A 201 4.96 -2.90 -15.36
C ALA A 201 4.45 -4.23 -14.76
N SER A 202 3.42 -4.22 -13.90
CA SER A 202 3.00 -5.39 -13.10
C SER A 202 1.58 -5.91 -13.42
N THR A 203 1.15 -5.88 -14.68
CA THR A 203 -0.10 -6.54 -15.11
C THR A 203 0.10 -8.04 -15.36
N GLY A 204 0.79 -8.74 -14.46
CA GLY A 204 1.10 -10.16 -14.58
C GLY A 204 1.30 -10.84 -13.23
N ASP A 205 0.64 -11.99 -13.08
CA ASP A 205 0.55 -12.88 -11.92
C ASP A 205 1.86 -12.93 -11.08
N GLU A 206 1.72 -12.70 -9.76
CA GLU A 206 2.79 -12.77 -8.75
C GLU A 206 4.07 -11.94 -9.01
N SER A 207 3.95 -10.72 -9.57
CA SER A 207 5.07 -9.78 -9.66
C SER A 207 5.17 -8.90 -8.42
N VAL A 208 6.33 -8.96 -7.75
CA VAL A 208 6.70 -8.03 -6.67
C VAL A 208 6.61 -6.61 -7.23
N LEU A 209 5.79 -5.76 -6.61
CA LEU A 209 5.55 -4.41 -7.10
C LEU A 209 6.83 -3.57 -6.93
N LEU A 210 7.26 -2.92 -8.01
CA LEU A 210 8.29 -1.89 -7.96
C LEU A 210 7.81 -0.78 -7.02
N ARG A 211 8.63 -0.47 -6.02
CA ARG A 211 8.30 0.53 -5.01
C ARG A 211 8.45 1.92 -5.59
N CYS A 212 7.37 2.68 -5.57
CA CYS A 212 7.38 4.12 -5.78
C CYS A 212 7.32 4.81 -4.41
N GLU A 213 8.29 5.66 -4.11
CA GLU A 213 8.30 6.46 -2.88
C GLU A 213 7.57 7.79 -3.11
N ILE A 214 6.90 8.28 -2.07
CA ILE A 214 6.29 9.61 -2.11
C ILE A 214 7.40 10.63 -1.77
N ASP A 215 8.09 11.12 -2.80
CA ASP A 215 9.04 12.22 -2.66
C ASP A 215 8.30 13.55 -2.41
N GLU A 216 8.98 14.45 -1.68
CA GLU A 216 8.51 15.76 -1.18
C GLU A 216 7.20 16.28 -1.79
N VAL A 217 6.21 16.57 -0.94
CA VAL A 217 5.00 17.32 -1.29
C VAL A 217 5.39 18.76 -1.63
N GLN A 218 6.02 19.00 -2.78
CA GLN A 218 6.30 20.33 -3.30
C GLN A 218 5.02 20.89 -3.93
N GLY A 219 4.06 21.19 -3.06
CA GLY A 219 2.79 21.82 -3.37
C GLY A 219 2.01 22.08 -2.09
N PRO A 220 1.08 23.05 -2.07
CA PRO A 220 0.19 23.21 -0.93
C PRO A 220 -0.62 21.92 -0.77
N GLY A 221 -0.22 21.06 0.15
CA GLY A 221 -0.99 19.89 0.53
C GLY A 221 -2.35 20.35 1.04
N LEU A 222 -3.42 20.03 0.30
CA LEU A 222 -4.78 20.24 0.76
C LEU A 222 -5.10 19.11 1.75
N LEU A 223 -4.82 19.36 3.04
CA LEU A 223 -5.28 18.52 4.12
C LEU A 223 -6.77 18.79 4.33
N TRP A 224 -7.62 17.84 3.96
CA TRP A 224 -9.03 17.86 4.34
C TRP A 224 -9.13 17.36 5.79
N LYS A 225 -9.50 18.24 6.72
CA LYS A 225 -9.87 17.84 8.07
C LYS A 225 -11.39 17.77 8.14
N SER A 226 -11.94 16.56 8.22
CA SER A 226 -13.34 16.31 8.57
C SER A 226 -13.57 16.52 10.07
#